data_AF-A0A7C2NLB4-F1
#
_entry.id   AF-A0A7C2NLB4-F1
#
_cell.length_a   1.000
_cell.length_b   1.000
_cell.length_c   1.000
_cell.angle_alpha   90.00
_cell.angle_beta   90.00
_cell.angle_gamma   90.00
#
_symmetry.space_group_name_H-M   'P 1'
#
loop_
_entity.id
_entity.type
_entity.pdbx_description
1 polymer ?
#
loop_
_entity_poly.entity_id
_entity_poly.type
_entity_poly.pdbx_seq_one_letter_code
_entity_poly.pdbx_strand_id
1 'polypeptide(L)'
;MARVFGEGLRWRNIALEDLQEVLHTGRQEVLTELRRGIWFIGTIGSLAPYIGLFGTVIGIMRSFRQIGITGETGFDVVAGGIAEALIATAVGLLVAIIALLLYNWLQTRLTVIGQVFTRSTERFVQALLYVEATPHAVDGGHVPGEARDGRLSPV
;
A
#
# COMPACT_ATOMS: atom_id res chain seq x y z
N MET A 1 20.37 4.74 9.38
CA MET A 1 21.09 4.54 8.11
C MET A 1 22.58 4.20 8.28
N ALA A 2 23.40 4.96 9.03
CA ALA A 2 24.86 4.73 9.08
C ALA A 2 25.35 3.50 9.90
N ARG A 3 24.54 2.97 10.84
CA ARG A 3 24.93 1.78 11.64
C ARG A 3 24.67 0.46 10.92
N VAL A 4 23.62 0.37 10.11
CA VAL A 4 23.28 -0.84 9.33
C VAL A 4 24.29 -1.07 8.19
N PHE A 5 24.80 0.02 7.61
CA PHE A 5 25.76 -0.04 6.50
C PHE A 5 27.18 -0.45 6.95
N GLY A 6 27.57 -0.12 8.19
CA GLY A 6 28.87 -0.47 8.77
C GLY A 6 28.97 -1.93 9.21
N GLU A 7 27.85 -2.57 9.56
CA GLU A 7 27.84 -3.99 9.93
C GLU A 7 27.80 -4.92 8.70
N GLY A 8 27.30 -4.47 7.55
CA GLY A 8 27.21 -5.28 6.32
C GLY A 8 28.56 -5.67 5.69
N LEU A 9 29.62 -4.89 5.91
CA LEU A 9 30.95 -5.15 5.34
C LEU A 9 31.72 -6.28 6.04
N ARG A 10 31.20 -6.83 7.16
CA ARG A 10 31.83 -7.96 7.88
C ARG A 10 31.29 -9.33 7.45
N TRP A 11 30.22 -9.39 6.66
CA TRP A 11 29.52 -10.64 6.35
C TRP A 11 29.75 -11.08 4.90
N ARG A 12 30.95 -11.59 4.64
CA ARG A 12 31.28 -12.32 3.41
C ARG A 12 30.68 -13.74 3.39
N ASN A 13 29.75 -14.05 4.30
CA ASN A 13 29.23 -15.39 4.56
C ASN A 13 27.86 -15.34 5.28
N ILE A 14 26.85 -14.72 4.65
CA ILE A 14 25.45 -14.82 5.11
C ILE A 14 24.86 -16.05 4.42
N ALA A 15 24.28 -16.99 5.17
CA ALA A 15 23.50 -18.08 4.59
C ALA A 15 22.30 -17.47 3.85
N LEU A 16 21.96 -17.98 2.66
CA LEU A 16 20.86 -17.46 1.82
C LEU A 16 19.51 -17.39 2.56
N GLU A 17 19.37 -18.21 3.61
CA GLU A 17 18.25 -18.23 4.56
C GLU A 17 18.08 -16.90 5.31
N ASP A 18 19.18 -16.34 5.84
CA ASP A 18 19.16 -15.07 6.59
C ASP A 18 18.88 -13.86 5.68
N LEU A 19 19.28 -13.92 4.41
CA LEU A 19 18.99 -12.86 3.44
C LEU A 19 17.50 -12.73 3.16
N GLN A 20 16.79 -13.86 3.04
CA GLN A 20 15.35 -13.87 2.81
C GLN A 20 14.60 -13.29 4.02
N GLU A 21 15.01 -13.61 5.24
CA GLU A 21 14.47 -13.07 6.49
C GLU A 21 14.61 -11.54 6.56
N VAL A 22 15.81 -11.01 6.25
CA VAL A 22 16.09 -9.57 6.25
C VAL A 22 15.27 -8.84 5.18
N LEU A 23 15.16 -9.40 3.97
CA LEU A 23 14.35 -8.80 2.90
C LEU A 23 12.85 -8.83 3.22
N HIS A 24 12.36 -9.89 3.85
CA HIS A 24 10.97 -9.95 4.31
C HIS A 24 10.68 -8.90 5.36
N THR A 25 11.55 -8.75 6.35
CA THR A 25 11.41 -7.77 7.44
C THR A 25 11.44 -6.34 6.89
N GLY A 26 12.46 -6.00 6.08
CA GLY A 26 12.57 -4.67 5.47
C GLY A 26 11.38 -4.33 4.57
N ARG A 27 10.83 -5.30 3.83
CA ARG A 27 9.59 -5.10 3.04
C ARG A 27 8.40 -4.77 3.95
N GLN A 28 8.24 -5.46 5.08
CA GLN A 28 7.13 -5.21 6.00
C GLN A 28 7.21 -3.82 6.63
N GLU A 29 8.42 -3.37 6.99
CA GLU A 29 8.63 -2.02 7.53
C GLU A 29 8.18 -0.94 6.53
N VAL A 30 8.63 -1.03 5.28
CA VAL A 30 8.24 -0.09 4.20
C VAL A 30 6.72 -0.10 3.99
N LEU A 31 6.10 -1.28 3.88
CA LEU A 31 4.64 -1.37 3.71
C LEU A 31 3.87 -0.80 4.91
N THR A 32 4.41 -0.93 6.12
CA THR A 32 3.81 -0.38 7.34
C THR A 32 3.83 1.14 7.34
N GLU A 33 4.96 1.75 6.94
CA GLU A 33 5.05 3.21 6.80
C GLU A 33 4.06 3.75 5.77
N LEU A 34 3.96 3.10 4.61
CA LEU A 34 3.02 3.49 3.55
C LEU A 34 1.56 3.34 4.00
N ARG A 35 1.23 2.30 4.79
CA ARG A 35 -0.12 2.09 5.35
C ARG A 35 -0.52 3.18 6.35
N ARG A 36 0.44 3.75 7.09
CA ARG A 36 0.17 4.77 8.11
C ARG A 36 -0.50 6.01 7.53
N GLY A 37 -0.05 6.47 6.35
CA GLY A 37 -0.65 7.63 5.67
C GLY A 37 -2.08 7.37 5.18
N ILE A 38 -2.37 6.15 4.74
CA ILE A 38 -3.67 5.77 4.19
C ILE A 38 -4.73 5.60 5.26
N TRP A 39 -4.33 5.10 6.44
CA TRP A 39 -5.23 4.95 7.57
C TRP A 39 -5.93 6.27 7.93
N PHE A 40 -5.18 7.38 7.91
CA PHE A 40 -5.72 8.71 8.18
C PHE A 40 -6.83 9.13 7.21
N ILE A 41 -6.69 8.83 5.91
CA ILE A 41 -7.71 9.11 4.89
C ILE A 41 -8.98 8.28 5.17
N GLY A 42 -8.80 7.01 5.54
CA GLY A 42 -9.91 6.14 5.93
C GLY A 42 -10.68 6.68 7.14
N THR A 43 -9.97 7.20 8.14
CA THR A 43 -10.56 7.85 9.32
C THR A 43 -11.33 9.12 8.96
N ILE A 44 -10.79 9.96 8.06
CA ILE A 44 -11.53 11.14 7.58
C ILE A 44 -12.81 10.71 6.86
N GLY A 45 -12.73 9.71 5.99
CA GLY A 45 -13.88 9.19 5.26
C GLY A 45 -14.98 8.66 6.18
N SER A 46 -14.62 8.00 7.27
CA SER A 46 -15.61 7.48 8.24
C SER A 46 -16.16 8.55 9.18
N LEU A 47 -15.37 9.57 9.52
CA LEU A 47 -15.78 10.62 10.47
C LEU A 47 -16.50 11.81 9.83
N ALA A 48 -16.23 12.12 8.55
CA ALA A 48 -16.81 13.26 7.85
C ALA A 48 -18.36 13.33 7.86
N PRO A 49 -19.12 12.23 7.72
CA PRO A 49 -20.59 12.27 7.81
C PRO A 49 -21.08 12.73 9.18
N TYR A 50 -20.40 12.32 10.26
CA TYR A 50 -20.76 12.72 11.62
C TYR A 50 -20.48 14.20 11.87
N ILE A 51 -19.45 14.77 11.25
CA ILE A 51 -19.20 16.21 11.29
C ILE A 51 -20.34 16.97 10.60
N GLY A 52 -20.83 16.48 9.45
CA GLY A 52 -21.99 17.06 8.76
C GLY A 52 -23.29 16.99 9.57
N LEU A 53 -23.54 15.85 10.23
CA LEU A 53 -24.66 15.67 11.15
C LEU A 53 -24.54 16.58 12.38
N PHE A 54 -23.34 16.75 12.92
CA PHE A 54 -23.12 17.71 14.01
C PHE A 54 -23.46 19.14 13.58
N GLY A 55 -23.14 19.49 12.33
CA GLY A 55 -23.54 20.76 11.72
C GLY A 55 -25.07 20.97 11.70
N THR A 56 -25.86 19.94 11.42
CA THR A 56 -27.33 20.07 11.47
C THR A 56 -27.84 20.31 12.87
N VAL A 57 -27.27 19.63 13.87
CA VAL A 57 -27.62 19.83 15.27
C VAL A 57 -27.37 21.27 15.69
N ILE A 58 -26.21 21.84 15.32
CA ILE A 58 -25.91 23.25 15.61
C ILE A 58 -26.88 24.19 14.88
N GLY A 59 -27.16 23.97 13.59
CA GLY A 59 -28.04 24.84 12.81
C GLY A 59 -29.46 24.86 13.36
N ILE A 60 -30.02 23.68 13.66
CA ILE A 60 -31.35 23.55 14.27
C ILE A 60 -31.38 24.21 15.66
N MET A 61 -30.36 23.99 16.48
CA MET A 61 -30.26 24.64 17.80
C MET A 61 -30.23 26.18 17.69
N ARG A 62 -29.53 26.73 16.69
CA ARG A 62 -29.50 28.18 16.43
C ARG A 62 -30.88 28.71 16.04
N SER A 63 -31.60 28.00 15.16
CA SER A 63 -32.99 28.36 14.80
C SER A 63 -33.90 28.42 16.02
N PHE A 64 -33.84 27.40 16.90
CA PHE A 64 -34.64 27.41 18.12
C PHE A 64 -34.22 28.49 19.12
N ARG A 65 -32.93 28.80 19.22
CA ARG A 65 -32.45 29.90 20.05
C ARG A 65 -32.99 31.24 19.57
N GLN A 66 -33.08 31.44 18.25
CA GLN A 66 -33.63 32.66 17.66
C GLN A 66 -35.11 32.86 17.98
N ILE A 67 -35.91 31.79 17.93
CA ILE A 67 -37.31 31.81 18.41
C ILE A 67 -37.37 32.24 19.88
N GLY A 68 -36.51 31.66 20.74
CA GLY A 68 -36.50 31.98 22.18
C GLY A 68 -36.12 33.43 22.52
N ILE A 69 -35.34 34.10 21.66
CA ILE A 69 -34.92 35.49 21.85
C ILE A 69 -35.94 36.47 21.27
N THR A 70 -36.47 36.20 20.09
CA THR A 70 -37.39 37.10 19.37
C THR A 70 -38.83 36.96 19.86
N GLY A 71 -39.20 35.80 20.42
CA GLY A 71 -40.60 35.47 20.72
C GLY A 71 -41.44 35.23 19.46
N GLU A 72 -40.86 35.40 18.28
CA GLU A 72 -41.53 35.18 16.99
C GLU A 72 -41.50 33.70 16.67
N THR A 73 -42.67 33.17 16.36
CA THR A 73 -42.85 31.79 15.89
C THR A 73 -43.32 31.84 14.45
N GLY A 74 -42.77 30.97 13.61
CA GLY A 74 -43.11 30.96 12.19
C GLY A 74 -42.06 30.25 11.35
N PHE A 75 -42.49 29.69 10.22
CA PHE A 75 -41.61 28.99 9.28
C PHE A 75 -40.49 29.91 8.78
N ASP A 76 -40.80 31.18 8.49
CA ASP A 76 -39.84 32.14 7.93
C ASP A 76 -38.63 32.39 8.85
N VAL A 77 -38.83 32.35 10.17
CA VAL A 77 -37.77 32.57 11.17
C VAL A 77 -36.80 31.38 11.24
N VAL A 78 -37.29 30.16 10.99
CA VAL A 78 -36.48 28.93 11.11
C VAL A 78 -35.95 28.39 9.78
N ALA A 79 -36.60 28.74 8.66
CA ALA A 79 -36.32 28.20 7.34
C ALA A 79 -34.85 28.39 6.94
N GLY A 80 -34.28 29.57 7.20
CA GLY A 80 -32.87 29.87 6.91
C GLY A 80 -31.90 28.94 7.65
N GLY A 81 -32.05 28.81 8.98
CA GLY A 81 -31.15 27.98 9.79
C GLY A 81 -31.30 26.48 9.54
N ILE A 82 -32.48 26.02 9.12
CA ILE A 82 -32.69 24.63 8.68
C ILE A 82 -32.03 24.39 7.31
N ALA A 83 -32.13 25.33 6.38
CA ALA A 83 -31.46 25.22 5.08
C ALA A 83 -29.93 25.14 5.25
N GLU A 84 -29.34 26.00 6.10
CA GLU A 84 -27.91 25.95 6.44
C GLU A 84 -27.51 24.61 7.07
N ALA A 85 -28.33 24.09 7.99
CA ALA A 85 -28.13 22.78 8.58
C ALA A 85 -28.03 21.68 7.51
N LEU A 86 -28.95 21.65 6.54
CA LEU A 86 -28.96 20.64 5.49
C LEU A 86 -27.72 20.73 4.59
N ILE A 87 -27.25 21.94 4.29
CA ILE A 87 -26.00 22.13 3.53
C ILE A 87 -24.81 21.53 4.29
N ALA A 88 -24.74 21.70 5.61
CA ALA A 88 -23.66 21.12 6.41
C ALA A 88 -23.59 19.58 6.30
N THR A 89 -24.74 18.89 6.28
CA THR A 89 -24.76 17.44 6.04
C THR A 89 -24.38 17.08 4.62
N ALA A 90 -24.87 17.81 3.61
CA ALA A 90 -24.50 17.56 2.22
C ALA A 90 -22.98 17.66 2.01
N VAL A 91 -22.34 18.66 2.64
CA VAL A 91 -20.88 18.83 2.59
C VAL A 91 -20.16 17.69 3.32
N GLY A 92 -20.62 17.30 4.52
CA GLY A 92 -20.04 16.19 5.26
C GLY A 92 -20.06 14.86 4.49
N LEU A 93 -21.18 14.59 3.79
CA LEU A 93 -21.31 13.42 2.91
C LEU A 93 -20.41 13.52 1.68
N LEU A 94 -20.32 14.69 1.05
CA LEU A 94 -19.46 14.90 -0.11
C LEU A 94 -17.99 14.61 0.23
N VAL A 95 -17.51 15.15 1.36
CA VAL A 95 -16.14 14.91 1.84
C VAL A 95 -15.92 13.42 2.14
N ALA A 96 -16.89 12.77 2.77
CA ALA A 96 -16.81 11.33 3.08
C ALA A 96 -16.66 10.47 1.81
N ILE A 97 -17.47 10.76 0.78
CA ILE A 97 -17.45 10.03 -0.49
C ILE A 97 -16.08 10.17 -1.17
N ILE A 98 -15.57 11.40 -1.28
CA ILE A 98 -14.27 11.66 -1.92
C ILE A 98 -13.14 10.96 -1.15
N ALA A 99 -13.14 11.07 0.17
CA ALA A 99 -12.13 10.42 1.01
C ALA A 99 -12.18 8.89 0.90
N LEU A 100 -13.37 8.29 0.83
CA LEU A 100 -13.54 6.84 0.69
C LEU A 100 -13.07 6.33 -0.69
N LEU A 101 -13.39 7.06 -1.76
CA LEU A 101 -12.89 6.75 -3.10
C LEU A 101 -11.35 6.77 -3.13
N LEU A 102 -10.75 7.80 -2.56
CA LEU A 102 -9.30 7.94 -2.50
C LEU A 102 -8.67 6.83 -1.64
N TYR A 103 -9.25 6.54 -0.46
CA TYR A 103 -8.80 5.45 0.40
C TYR A 103 -8.79 4.09 -0.32
N ASN A 104 -9.88 3.74 -1.01
CA ASN A 104 -9.98 2.48 -1.75
C ASN A 104 -8.95 2.41 -2.89
N TRP A 105 -8.76 3.51 -3.61
CA TRP A 105 -7.76 3.58 -4.68
C TRP A 105 -6.33 3.42 -4.15
N LEU A 106 -5.97 4.13 -3.08
CA LEU A 106 -4.64 4.01 -2.45
C LEU A 106 -4.41 2.62 -1.85
N GLN A 107 -5.41 2.01 -1.21
CA GLN A 107 -5.32 0.63 -0.69
C GLN A 107 -5.03 -0.38 -1.79
N THR A 108 -5.71 -0.25 -2.95
CA THR A 108 -5.45 -1.09 -4.11
C THR A 108 -4.02 -0.92 -4.61
N ARG A 109 -3.54 0.33 -4.72
CA ARG A 109 -2.17 0.64 -5.12
C ARG A 109 -1.13 0.05 -4.16
N LEU A 110 -1.33 0.14 -2.85
CA LEU A 110 -0.42 -0.49 -1.88
C LEU A 110 -0.35 -2.00 -2.03
N THR A 111 -1.49 -2.64 -2.27
CA THR A 111 -1.55 -4.09 -2.45
C THR A 111 -0.73 -4.49 -3.68
N VAL A 112 -0.87 -3.77 -4.78
CA VAL A 112 -0.07 -4.00 -6.00
C VAL A 112 1.42 -3.77 -5.74
N ILE A 113 1.79 -2.69 -5.05
CA ILE A 113 3.20 -2.41 -4.70
C ILE A 113 3.78 -3.54 -3.84
N GLY A 114 3.04 -4.00 -2.83
CA GLY A 114 3.45 -5.12 -1.98
C GLY A 114 3.61 -6.43 -2.76
N GLN A 115 2.75 -6.70 -3.73
CA GLN A 115 2.87 -7.86 -4.62
C GLN A 115 4.09 -7.76 -5.53
N VAL A 116 4.38 -6.59 -6.10
CA VAL A 116 5.57 -6.37 -6.93
C VAL A 116 6.84 -6.57 -6.10
N PHE A 117 6.91 -6.02 -4.88
CA PHE A 117 8.05 -6.23 -3.98
C PHE A 117 8.26 -7.71 -3.67
N THR A 118 7.19 -8.45 -3.34
CA THR A 118 7.24 -9.90 -3.11
C THR A 118 7.86 -10.65 -4.28
N ARG A 119 7.34 -10.42 -5.49
CA ARG A 119 7.83 -11.09 -6.71
C ARG A 119 9.28 -10.74 -7.02
N SER A 120 9.68 -9.49 -6.78
CA SER A 120 11.07 -9.05 -6.97
C SER A 120 12.02 -9.74 -6.00
N THR A 121 11.65 -9.88 -4.73
CA THR A 121 12.44 -10.61 -3.72
C THR A 121 12.60 -12.09 -4.10
N GLU A 122 11.51 -12.77 -4.47
CA GLU A 122 11.55 -14.18 -4.89
C GLU A 122 12.48 -14.40 -6.09
N ARG A 123 12.37 -13.54 -7.12
CA ARG A 123 13.24 -13.61 -8.31
C ARG A 123 14.70 -13.34 -7.99
N PHE A 124 14.97 -12.39 -7.10
CA PHE A 124 16.33 -12.05 -6.69
C PHE A 124 17.00 -13.21 -5.95
N VAL A 125 16.28 -13.84 -5.01
CA VAL A 125 16.76 -15.03 -4.31
C VAL A 125 17.00 -16.17 -5.30
N GLN A 126 16.08 -16.44 -6.22
CA GLN A 126 16.28 -17.47 -7.26
C GLN A 126 17.49 -17.20 -8.15
N ALA A 127 17.74 -15.94 -8.53
CA ALA A 127 18.90 -15.57 -9.33
C ALA A 127 20.22 -15.78 -8.57
N LEU A 128 20.26 -15.45 -7.27
CA LEU A 128 21.42 -15.70 -6.43
C LEU A 128 21.69 -17.20 -6.25
N LEU A 129 20.64 -18.00 -6.02
CA LEU A 129 20.74 -19.45 -5.97
C LEU A 129 21.26 -20.05 -7.28
N TYR A 130 20.84 -19.50 -8.42
CA TYR A 130 21.31 -19.94 -9.73
C TYR A 130 22.80 -19.61 -9.95
N VAL A 131 23.25 -18.41 -9.57
CA VAL A 131 24.65 -17.99 -9.68
C VAL A 131 25.55 -18.82 -8.75
N GLU A 132 25.12 -19.09 -7.52
CA GLU A 132 25.85 -19.92 -6.56
C GLU A 132 25.90 -21.39 -6.97
N ALA A 133 24.88 -21.89 -7.68
CA ALA A 133 24.87 -23.24 -8.27
C ALA A 133 25.78 -23.39 -9.50
N THR A 134 26.38 -22.30 -10.00
CA THR A 134 27.41 -22.31 -11.05
C THR A 134 28.82 -21.95 -10.57
N PRO A 135 29.47 -22.72 -9.68
CA PRO A 135 30.92 -22.78 -9.61
C PRO A 135 31.40 -23.88 -10.58
N HIS A 136 31.96 -23.49 -11.73
CA HIS A 136 32.60 -24.34 -12.75
C HIS A 136 31.72 -25.05 -13.80
N ALA A 137 31.17 -24.28 -14.73
CA ALA A 137 30.80 -24.79 -16.07
C ALA A 137 31.55 -24.04 -17.19
N VAL A 138 32.82 -23.71 -16.95
CA VAL A 138 33.74 -23.20 -17.99
C VAL A 138 35.08 -23.92 -17.83
N ASP A 139 35.12 -25.21 -18.16
CA ASP A 139 36.27 -25.82 -18.81
C ASP A 139 35.83 -27.13 -19.51
N GLY A 140 36.37 -27.38 -20.70
CA GLY A 140 36.14 -28.61 -21.46
C GLY A 140 35.31 -28.42 -22.72
N GLY A 141 35.89 -27.75 -23.72
CA GLY A 141 35.47 -27.95 -25.11
C GLY A 141 35.61 -29.42 -25.50
N HIS A 142 34.50 -30.07 -25.81
CA HIS A 142 34.50 -31.31 -26.58
C HIS A 142 33.70 -31.07 -27.85
N VAL A 143 34.41 -30.70 -28.92
CA VAL A 143 33.93 -30.90 -30.29
C VAL A 143 33.93 -32.41 -30.51
N PRO A 144 32.78 -33.07 -30.78
CA PRO A 144 32.76 -34.49 -31.07
C PRO A 144 33.56 -34.73 -32.35
N GLY A 145 34.67 -35.43 -32.24
CA GLY A 145 35.53 -35.79 -33.35
C GLY A 145 34.80 -36.71 -34.31
N GLU A 146 34.41 -36.19 -35.46
CA GLU A 146 34.28 -36.97 -36.68
C GLU A 146 35.65 -37.56 -37.03
N ALA A 147 35.75 -38.88 -36.94
CA ALA A 147 36.36 -39.80 -37.91
C ALA A 147 36.98 -41.00 -37.18
N ARG A 148 36.43 -42.20 -37.42
CA ARG A 148 37.12 -43.27 -38.17
C ARG A 148 36.33 -44.58 -38.15
N ASP A 149 35.72 -44.81 -39.30
CA ASP A 149 35.69 -46.07 -40.07
C ASP A 149 36.54 -47.25 -39.55
N GLY A 150 35.95 -48.45 -39.64
CA GLY A 150 36.70 -49.67 -39.97
C GLY A 150 36.58 -50.87 -39.03
N ARG A 151 35.54 -51.72 -39.24
CA ARG A 151 35.46 -53.21 -39.08
C ARG A 151 33.99 -53.65 -38.87
N LEU A 152 33.34 -54.59 -39.58
CA LEU A 152 33.73 -55.70 -40.47
C LEU A 152 32.56 -56.04 -41.46
N SER A 153 32.90 -56.12 -42.75
CA SER A 153 32.55 -57.08 -43.84
C SER A 153 31.78 -58.39 -43.53
N PRO A 154 31.46 -59.30 -44.50
CA PRO A 154 30.92 -59.20 -45.87
C PRO A 154 29.82 -60.27 -46.18
N VAL A 155 29.34 -60.25 -47.45
CA VAL A 155 28.60 -61.29 -48.23
C VAL A 155 27.12 -61.48 -47.92
#